data_AF-A0A3M1HXY4-F1
#
_entry.id   AF-A0A3M1HXY4-F1
#
_cell.length_a   1.000
_cell.length_b   1.000
_cell.length_c   1.000
_cell.angle_alpha   90.00
_cell.angle_beta   90.00
_cell.angle_gamma   90.00
#
_symmetry.space_group_name_H-M   'P 1'
#
loop_
_entity.id
_entity.type
_entity.pdbx_description
1 polymer ?
#
loop_
_entity_poly.entity_id
_entity_poly.type
_entity_poly.pdbx_seq_one_letter_code
_entity_poly.pdbx_strand_id
1 'polypeptide(L)'
;MSTSLRRIVKERSGQDVSRCQACLDCDVAVPDGEQDIPLGSLVQMVLYNDEEVLTCRTLWSDEVLRQARYACQRGLNIQAIMLALREEACKRGVMELQDERKR
;
A
#
# COMPACT_ATOMS: atom_id res chain seq x y z
N MET A 1 -8.58 12.45 17.58
CA MET A 1 -9.08 12.10 16.24
C MET A 1 -7.96 11.40 15.50
N SER A 2 -8.10 10.12 15.16
CA SER A 2 -7.10 9.40 14.36
C SER A 2 -7.06 10.01 12.95
N THR A 3 -5.85 10.14 12.38
CA THR A 3 -5.69 10.69 11.02
C THR A 3 -6.08 9.62 10.00
N SER A 4 -6.88 9.97 8.99
CA SER A 4 -7.30 9.01 7.97
C SER A 4 -6.12 8.53 7.10
N LEU A 5 -6.17 7.29 6.61
CA LEU A 5 -5.16 6.72 5.72
C LEU A 5 -4.96 7.56 4.45
N ARG A 6 -6.04 8.08 3.85
CA ARG A 6 -5.94 8.98 2.68
C ARG A 6 -5.06 10.19 2.95
N ARG A 7 -5.27 10.83 4.12
CA ARG A 7 -4.49 12.00 4.54
C ARG A 7 -3.04 11.62 4.81
N ILE A 8 -2.80 10.52 5.51
CA ILE A 8 -1.46 10.01 5.78
C ILE A 8 -0.69 9.74 4.48
N VAL A 9 -1.32 9.03 3.53
CA VAL A 9 -0.73 8.75 2.23
C VAL A 9 -0.42 10.04 1.49
N LYS A 10 -1.34 11.00 1.45
CA LYS A 10 -1.13 12.29 0.80
C LYS A 10 0.03 13.08 1.41
N GLU A 11 0.12 13.14 2.74
CA GLU A 11 1.17 13.87 3.46
C GLU A 11 2.55 13.23 3.29
N ARG A 12 2.64 11.90 3.32
CA ARG A 12 3.93 11.18 3.29
C ARG A 12 4.45 10.87 1.89
N SER A 13 3.56 10.58 0.95
CA SER A 13 3.94 10.17 -0.42
C SER A 13 3.64 11.23 -1.49
N GLY A 14 2.92 12.30 -1.14
CA GLY A 14 2.38 13.27 -2.11
C GLY A 14 1.26 12.72 -3.00
N GLN A 15 0.88 11.44 -2.86
CA GLN A 15 -0.14 10.80 -3.69
C GLN A 15 -1.54 11.09 -3.15
N ASP A 16 -2.41 11.65 -4.00
CA ASP A 16 -3.81 11.82 -3.68
C ASP A 16 -4.63 10.63 -4.19
N VAL A 17 -4.90 9.68 -3.30
CA VAL A 17 -5.64 8.44 -3.63
C VAL A 17 -7.06 8.69 -4.11
N SER A 18 -7.67 9.86 -3.82
CA SER A 18 -8.99 10.25 -4.34
C SER A 18 -9.05 10.31 -5.87
N ARG A 19 -7.89 10.37 -6.52
CA ARG A 19 -7.76 10.33 -7.99
C ARG A 19 -7.87 8.91 -8.57
N CYS A 20 -7.89 7.86 -7.75
CA CYS A 20 -8.05 6.50 -8.23
C CYS A 20 -9.43 6.32 -8.87
N GLN A 21 -9.47 5.72 -10.06
CA GLN A 21 -10.70 5.51 -10.83
C GLN A 21 -11.27 4.09 -10.68
N ALA A 22 -10.76 3.29 -9.73
CA ALA A 22 -11.21 1.92 -9.48
C ALA A 22 -11.19 1.01 -10.73
N CYS A 23 -10.23 1.23 -11.64
CA CYS A 23 -10.10 0.46 -12.89
C CYS A 23 -9.50 -0.94 -12.71
N LEU A 24 -8.78 -1.17 -11.61
CA LEU A 24 -8.04 -2.41 -11.32
C LEU A 24 -6.86 -2.74 -12.26
N ASP A 25 -6.60 -1.93 -13.29
CA ASP A 25 -5.45 -2.08 -14.21
C ASP A 25 -4.05 -2.08 -13.55
N CYS A 26 -3.97 -1.75 -12.26
CA CYS A 26 -2.71 -1.77 -11.51
C CYS A 26 -2.40 -3.12 -10.85
N ASP A 27 -3.26 -4.12 -10.98
CA ASP A 27 -3.01 -5.42 -10.39
C ASP A 27 -1.81 -6.11 -11.08
N VAL A 28 -0.99 -6.76 -10.26
CA VAL A 28 0.29 -7.37 -10.68
C VAL A 28 0.22 -8.87 -10.52
N ALA A 29 0.90 -9.59 -11.41
CA ALA A 29 1.08 -11.03 -11.29
C ALA A 29 2.32 -11.29 -10.43
N VAL A 30 2.09 -11.79 -9.21
CA VAL A 30 3.14 -12.21 -8.28
C VAL A 30 2.95 -13.68 -7.92
N PRO A 31 4.00 -14.39 -7.46
CA PRO A 31 3.88 -15.77 -7.00
C PRO A 31 2.80 -15.95 -5.92
N ASP A 32 2.25 -17.16 -5.85
CA ASP A 32 1.29 -17.53 -4.81
C ASP A 32 1.88 -17.30 -3.42
N GLY A 33 1.09 -16.68 -2.55
CA GLY A 33 1.50 -16.36 -1.18
C GLY A 33 2.14 -14.97 -1.02
N GLU A 34 2.48 -14.25 -2.08
CA GLU A 34 2.95 -12.86 -1.96
C GLU A 34 1.80 -11.86 -1.75
N GLN A 35 0.61 -12.21 -2.23
CA GLN A 35 -0.56 -11.33 -2.23
C GLN A 35 -1.75 -12.00 -1.54
N ASP A 36 -2.50 -11.24 -0.75
CA ASP A 36 -3.80 -11.60 -0.17
C ASP A 36 -4.93 -10.73 -0.71
N ILE A 37 -4.63 -9.51 -1.15
CA ILE A 37 -5.55 -8.59 -1.83
C ILE A 37 -4.87 -7.95 -3.04
N PRO A 38 -5.56 -7.69 -4.16
CA PRO A 38 -4.97 -6.96 -5.28
C PRO A 38 -4.59 -5.51 -4.95
N LEU A 39 -3.65 -4.94 -5.71
CA LEU A 39 -3.22 -3.54 -5.55
C LEU A 39 -4.38 -2.55 -5.73
N GLY A 40 -5.29 -2.84 -6.67
CA GLY A 40 -6.52 -2.07 -6.85
C GLY A 40 -7.36 -2.04 -5.57
N SER A 41 -7.56 -3.21 -4.95
CA SER A 41 -8.29 -3.35 -3.68
C SER A 41 -7.58 -2.65 -2.53
N LEU A 42 -6.26 -2.76 -2.43
CA LEU A 42 -5.45 -2.04 -1.43
C LEU A 42 -5.70 -0.53 -1.51
N VAL A 43 -5.69 0.06 -2.71
CA VAL A 43 -5.99 1.49 -2.89
C VAL A 43 -7.44 1.83 -2.52
N GLN A 44 -8.40 0.97 -2.83
CA GLN A 44 -9.80 1.17 -2.41
C GLN A 44 -9.95 1.11 -0.88
N MET A 45 -9.28 0.19 -0.19
CA MET A 45 -9.30 0.13 1.28
C MET A 45 -8.76 1.41 1.91
N VAL A 46 -7.65 1.94 1.38
CA VAL A 46 -7.13 3.26 1.80
C VAL A 46 -8.17 4.36 1.57
N LEU A 47 -8.88 4.34 0.45
CA LEU A 47 -9.94 5.31 0.13
C LEU A 47 -11.11 5.28 1.12
N TYR A 48 -11.49 4.08 1.55
CA TYR A 48 -12.55 3.84 2.55
C TYR A 48 -12.06 3.98 3.99
N ASN A 49 -10.78 4.30 4.20
CA ASN A 49 -10.16 4.36 5.52
C ASN A 49 -10.25 3.03 6.29
N ASP A 50 -10.15 1.93 5.56
CA ASP A 50 -10.11 0.59 6.12
C ASP A 50 -8.69 0.27 6.61
N GLU A 51 -8.53 0.18 7.93
CA GLU A 51 -7.22 0.00 8.57
C GLU A 51 -6.70 -1.44 8.48
N GLU A 52 -7.51 -2.42 8.07
CA GLU A 52 -7.05 -3.80 7.84
C GLU A 52 -5.95 -3.86 6.76
N VAL A 53 -5.90 -2.85 5.87
CA VAL A 53 -4.86 -2.72 4.86
C VAL A 53 -3.45 -2.59 5.45
N LEU A 54 -3.31 -2.13 6.70
CA LEU A 54 -2.01 -1.91 7.35
C LEU A 54 -1.31 -3.23 7.73
N THR A 55 -2.05 -4.33 7.78
CA THR A 55 -1.55 -5.66 8.18
C THR A 55 -1.65 -6.70 7.06
N CYS A 56 -2.21 -6.34 5.90
CA CYS A 56 -2.36 -7.30 4.81
C CYS A 56 -1.01 -7.71 4.22
N ARG A 57 -0.90 -8.96 3.82
CA ARG A 57 0.34 -9.55 3.29
C ARG A 57 0.83 -8.80 2.05
N THR A 58 -0.09 -8.36 1.21
CA THR A 58 0.19 -7.56 0.01
C THR A 58 0.99 -6.31 0.32
N LEU A 59 0.65 -5.60 1.40
CA LEU A 59 1.35 -4.39 1.79
C LEU A 59 2.82 -4.69 2.13
N TRP A 60 3.08 -5.85 2.72
CA TRP A 60 4.38 -6.27 3.27
C TRP A 60 5.22 -7.15 2.33
N SER A 61 4.70 -7.57 1.18
CA SER A 61 5.48 -8.26 0.16
C SER A 61 6.42 -7.31 -0.59
N ASP A 62 7.71 -7.64 -0.60
CA ASP A 62 8.72 -6.89 -1.35
C ASP A 62 8.62 -7.13 -2.86
N GLU A 63 8.15 -8.30 -3.26
CA GLU A 63 7.89 -8.60 -4.68
C GLU A 63 6.72 -7.76 -5.20
N VAL A 64 5.63 -7.65 -4.45
CA VAL A 64 4.52 -6.73 -4.78
C VAL A 64 5.03 -5.28 -4.81
N LEU A 65 5.78 -4.86 -3.80
CA LEU A 65 6.32 -3.50 -3.71
C LEU A 65 7.20 -3.15 -4.92
N ARG A 66 8.02 -4.09 -5.39
CA ARG A 66 8.89 -3.94 -6.56
C ARG A 66 8.08 -3.73 -7.84
N GLN A 67 6.98 -4.48 -8.02
CA GLN A 67 6.12 -4.37 -9.20
C GLN A 67 5.20 -3.13 -9.17
N ALA A 68 4.84 -2.63 -7.97
CA ALA A 68 3.89 -1.54 -7.80
C ALA A 68 4.33 -0.17 -8.36
N ARG A 69 5.64 0.06 -8.60
CA ARG A 69 6.19 1.37 -8.96
C ARG A 69 5.58 1.99 -10.22
N TYR A 70 5.27 1.17 -11.22
CA TYR A 70 4.74 1.61 -12.52
C TYR A 70 3.42 0.94 -12.88
N ALA A 71 2.76 0.29 -11.92
CA ALA A 71 1.57 -0.50 -12.19
C ALA A 71 0.36 0.39 -12.59
N CYS A 72 0.20 1.56 -11.98
CA CYS A 72 -0.94 2.43 -12.28
C CYS A 72 -0.76 3.22 -13.59
N GLN A 73 -1.56 2.89 -14.60
CA GLN A 73 -1.60 3.60 -15.89
C GLN A 73 -2.19 5.02 -15.81
N ARG A 74 -2.73 5.41 -14.64
CA ARG A 74 -3.36 6.74 -14.41
C ARG A 74 -2.50 7.68 -13.57
N GLY A 75 -1.26 7.27 -13.27
CA GLY A 75 -0.25 8.14 -12.67
C GLY A 75 -0.21 8.16 -11.14
N LEU A 76 -0.88 7.23 -10.46
CA LEU A 76 -0.63 7.00 -9.03
C LEU A 76 0.64 6.18 -8.84
N ASN A 77 1.54 6.64 -7.98
CA ASN A 77 2.69 5.85 -7.57
C ASN A 77 2.29 4.91 -6.41
N ILE A 78 1.85 3.71 -6.74
CA ILE A 78 1.36 2.73 -5.75
C ILE A 78 2.48 2.27 -4.81
N GLN A 79 3.71 2.14 -5.31
CA GLN A 79 4.87 1.85 -4.46
C GLN A 79 5.05 2.92 -3.36
N ALA A 80 4.95 4.21 -3.71
CA ALA A 80 5.06 5.29 -2.73
C ALA A 80 3.90 5.28 -1.72
N ILE A 81 2.69 4.89 -2.16
CA ILE A 81 1.53 4.68 -1.27
C ILE A 81 1.84 3.56 -0.28
N MET A 82 2.32 2.41 -0.76
CA MET A 82 2.67 1.26 0.09
C MET A 82 3.74 1.63 1.13
N LEU A 83 4.80 2.33 0.74
CA LEU A 83 5.84 2.77 1.68
C LEU A 83 5.29 3.69 2.78
N ALA A 84 4.42 4.63 2.42
CA ALA A 84 3.76 5.51 3.39
C ALA A 84 2.88 4.73 4.39
N LEU A 85 2.20 3.68 3.92
CA LEU A 85 1.37 2.83 4.78
C LEU A 85 2.22 1.94 5.69
N ARG A 86 3.33 1.37 5.20
CA ARG A 86 4.27 0.61 6.05
C ARG A 86 4.83 1.48 7.17
N GLU A 87 5.26 2.70 6.84
CA GLU A 87 5.76 3.66 7.85
C GLU A 87 4.67 3.98 8.89
N GLU A 88 3.43 4.16 8.45
CA GLU A 88 2.32 4.41 9.35
C GLU A 88 1.98 3.20 10.24
N ALA A 89 1.96 1.99 9.69
CA ALA A 89 1.72 0.77 10.45
C ALA A 89 2.77 0.60 11.57
N CYS A 90 4.04 0.88 11.28
CA CYS A 90 5.12 0.88 12.27
C CYS A 90 4.96 1.98 13.31
N LYS A 91 4.62 3.20 12.89
CA LYS A 91 4.36 4.31 13.82
C LYS A 91 3.21 4.01 14.79
N ARG A 92 2.19 3.26 14.33
CA ARG A 92 1.06 2.82 15.16
C ARG A 92 1.38 1.58 16.00
N GLY A 93 2.54 0.95 15.82
CA GLY A 93 2.92 -0.28 16.52
C GLY A 93 2.09 -1.50 16.12
N VAL A 94 1.45 -1.48 14.94
CA VAL A 94 0.63 -2.60 14.43
C VAL A 94 1.51 -3.64 13.73
N MET A 95 2.65 -3.19 13.19
CA MET A 95 3.65 -4.03 12.52
C MET A 95 5.06 -3.54 12.86
N GLU A 96 6.03 -4.43 12.92
CA GLU A 96 7.44 -4.09 13.08
C GLU A 96 8.16 -4.20 11.72
N LEU A 97 9.05 -3.25 11.40
CA LEU A 97 9.98 -3.41 10.28
C LEU A 97 10.89 -4.60 10.62
N GLN A 98 10.70 -5.71 9.93
CA GLN A 98 11.66 -6.81 10.02
C GLN A 98 12.95 -6.36 9.33
N ASP A 99 13.92 -5.90 10.12
CA ASP A 99 15.28 -5.67 9.67
C ASP A 99 15.86 -7.00 9.15
N GLU A 100 15.91 -7.20 7.85
CA GLU A 100 16.59 -8.34 7.19
C GLU A 100 18.13 -8.29 7.32
N ARG A 101 18.67 -7.63 8.36
CA ARG A 101 20.11 -7.64 8.70
C ARG A 101 20.53 -8.87 9.52
N LYS A 102 19.88 -10.03 9.30
CA LYS A 102 20.20 -11.28 10.01
C LYS A 102 20.00 -12.58 9.19
N ARG A 103 20.29 -12.56 7.90
CA ARG A 103 20.50 -13.80 7.14
C ARG A 103 21.83 -13.81 6.40
#